data_AF-A0A7Y3DDZ9-F1
#
_entry.id   AF-A0A7Y3DDZ9-F1
#
_cell.length_a   1.000
_cell.length_b   1.000
_cell.length_c   1.000
_cell.angle_alpha   90.00
_cell.angle_beta   90.00
_cell.angle_gamma   90.00
#
_symmetry.space_group_name_H-M   'P 1'
#
loop_
_entity.id
_entity.type
_entity.pdbx_description
1 polymer ?
#
loop_
_entity_poly.entity_id
_entity_poly.type
_entity_poly.pdbx_seq_one_letter_code
_entity_poly.pdbx_strand_id
1 'polypeptide(L)'
;MAYQGKPGAGVFQWNRGGWFGAQIGATAWLVLLGLLLLPQSPMLAVLILSLGLAPNALGVLLWRRRHGLAPYPALQMLLGACAVAALVTLLAVRSFGPGEPSFDMPSVASLLIYPLLMGVFHFRERSARTDAA
;
A
#
# COMPACT_ATOMS: atom_id res chain seq x y z
N MET A 1 18.40 20.63 -0.02
CA MET A 1 17.66 19.40 -0.42
C MET A 1 17.40 19.48 -1.92
N ALA A 2 18.05 18.65 -2.74
CA ALA A 2 17.83 18.65 -4.19
C ALA A 2 16.47 18.04 -4.55
N TYR A 3 15.72 18.73 -5.42
CA TYR A 3 14.38 18.35 -5.82
C TYR A 3 14.42 17.10 -6.72
N GLN A 4 13.81 15.97 -6.30
CA GLN A 4 14.02 14.66 -6.94
C GLN A 4 12.95 14.24 -7.99
N GLY A 5 12.00 15.11 -8.37
CA GLY A 5 10.90 14.76 -9.28
C GLY A 5 10.14 15.98 -9.81
N LYS A 6 8.87 15.84 -10.19
CA LYS A 6 7.98 16.98 -10.48
C LYS A 6 7.41 17.59 -9.19
N PRO A 7 7.44 18.93 -9.07
CA PRO A 7 6.43 19.76 -8.44
C PRO A 7 5.25 19.08 -7.75
N GLY A 8 5.29 18.70 -6.48
CA GLY A 8 4.03 18.56 -5.75
C GLY A 8 3.37 19.93 -5.65
N ALA A 9 2.11 20.08 -6.09
CA ALA A 9 1.39 21.34 -6.00
C ALA A 9 1.00 21.72 -4.55
N GLY A 10 1.11 20.77 -3.62
CA GLY A 10 0.80 20.94 -2.20
C GLY A 10 1.91 20.40 -1.27
N VAL A 11 1.51 19.94 -0.09
CA VAL A 11 2.43 19.50 0.98
C VAL A 11 3.19 18.23 0.62
N PHE A 12 2.63 17.39 -0.27
CA PHE A 12 3.28 16.14 -0.67
C PHE A 12 4.39 16.40 -1.67
N GLN A 13 5.60 15.97 -1.32
CA GLN A 13 6.79 16.06 -2.17
C GLN A 13 7.40 14.67 -2.34
N TRP A 14 8.07 14.44 -3.46
CA TRP A 14 8.78 13.18 -3.69
C TRP A 14 9.91 13.02 -2.67
N ASN A 15 9.80 12.03 -1.79
CA ASN A 15 10.82 11.67 -0.81
C ASN A 15 11.18 10.19 -0.98
N ARG A 16 12.44 9.89 -1.31
CA ARG A 16 12.91 8.51 -1.53
C ARG A 16 12.71 7.63 -0.30
N GLY A 17 13.15 8.09 0.87
CA GLY A 17 13.04 7.32 2.11
C GLY A 17 11.59 7.05 2.49
N GLY A 18 10.74 8.08 2.43
CA GLY A 18 9.30 7.94 2.69
C GLY A 18 8.61 7.01 1.68
N TRP A 19 8.94 7.12 0.40
CA TRP A 19 8.31 6.32 -0.66
C TRP A 19 8.62 4.83 -0.56
N PHE A 20 9.89 4.46 -0.37
CA PHE A 20 10.28 3.06 -0.23
C PHE A 20 9.98 2.52 1.16
N GLY A 21 10.12 3.33 2.22
CA GLY A 21 9.74 2.94 3.58
C GLY A 21 8.25 2.63 3.70
N ALA A 22 7.38 3.43 3.07
CA ALA A 22 5.94 3.17 3.05
C ALA A 22 5.58 1.88 2.31
N GLN A 23 6.27 1.56 1.21
CA GLN A 23 6.07 0.29 0.50
C GLN A 23 6.42 -0.90 1.40
N ILE A 24 7.63 -0.90 1.98
CA ILE A 24 8.08 -1.98 2.86
C ILE A 24 7.13 -2.10 4.06
N GLY A 25 6.80 -1.00 4.73
CA GLY A 25 5.91 -1.01 5.89
C GLY A 25 4.51 -1.55 5.57
N ALA A 26 3.97 -1.24 4.38
CA ALA A 26 2.63 -1.68 3.98
C ALA A 26 2.57 -3.13 3.49
N THR A 27 3.68 -3.71 3.02
CA THR A 27 3.69 -5.05 2.39
C THR A 27 4.52 -6.10 3.10
N ALA A 28 5.40 -5.73 4.05
CA ALA A 28 6.30 -6.70 4.70
C ALA A 28 5.53 -7.85 5.38
N TRP A 29 4.39 -7.55 5.99
CA TRP A 29 3.54 -8.56 6.63
C TRP A 29 2.96 -9.57 5.64
N LEU A 30 2.67 -9.18 4.38
CA LEU A 30 2.22 -10.09 3.32
C LEU A 30 3.33 -11.10 2.97
N VAL A 31 4.56 -10.61 2.87
CA VAL A 31 5.72 -11.48 2.59
C VAL A 31 5.91 -12.50 3.71
N LEU A 32 5.89 -12.03 4.96
CA LEU A 32 6.00 -12.90 6.14
C LEU A 32 4.87 -13.94 6.18
N LEU A 33 3.62 -13.52 5.96
CA LEU A 33 2.46 -14.40 5.95
C LEU A 33 2.57 -15.47 4.85
N GLY A 34 2.97 -15.08 3.63
CA GLY A 34 3.16 -16.01 2.53
C GLY A 34 4.24 -17.06 2.83
N LEU A 35 5.38 -16.65 3.42
CA LEU A 35 6.44 -17.57 3.84
C LEU A 35 5.97 -18.56 4.92
N LEU A 36 5.17 -18.10 5.90
CA LEU A 36 4.62 -18.95 6.95
C LEU A 36 3.62 -20.00 6.40
N LEU A 37 2.87 -19.65 5.36
CA LEU A 37 1.88 -20.54 4.74
C LEU A 37 2.49 -21.52 3.74
N LEU A 38 3.75 -21.33 3.33
CA LEU A 38 4.41 -22.15 2.31
C LEU A 38 4.37 -23.66 2.60
N PRO A 39 4.59 -24.14 3.85
CA PRO A 39 4.53 -25.57 4.16
C PRO A 39 3.10 -26.14 4.18
N GLN A 40 2.09 -25.29 4.36
CA GLN A 40 0.72 -25.69 4.62
C GLN A 40 -0.15 -25.62 3.36
N SER A 41 0.04 -24.57 2.56
CA SER A 41 -0.68 -24.35 1.31
C SER A 41 0.21 -23.56 0.33
N PRO A 42 1.04 -24.26 -0.48
CA PRO A 42 1.99 -23.61 -1.39
C PRO A 42 1.31 -22.67 -2.39
N MET A 43 0.11 -23.02 -2.87
CA MET A 43 -0.65 -22.19 -3.81
C MET A 43 -1.10 -20.88 -3.17
N LEU A 44 -1.65 -20.94 -1.95
CA LEU A 44 -2.06 -19.75 -1.20
C LEU A 44 -0.84 -18.88 -0.86
N ALA A 45 0.27 -19.50 -0.46
CA ALA A 45 1.53 -18.81 -0.21
C ALA A 45 2.04 -18.04 -1.42
N VAL A 46 2.10 -18.67 -2.61
CA VAL A 46 2.51 -18.02 -3.86
C VAL A 46 1.59 -16.85 -4.20
N LEU A 47 0.27 -17.00 -4.01
CA LEU A 47 -0.68 -15.92 -4.23
C LEU A 47 -0.40 -14.73 -3.30
N ILE A 48 -0.25 -14.97 -2.00
CA ILE A 48 -0.01 -13.91 -1.00
C ILE A 48 1.34 -13.23 -1.22
N LEU A 49 2.39 -13.99 -1.54
CA LEU A 49 3.70 -13.44 -1.91
C LEU A 49 3.58 -12.55 -3.15
N SER A 50 2.83 -12.98 -4.16
CA SER A 50 2.58 -12.21 -5.37
C SER A 50 1.82 -10.90 -5.07
N LEU A 51 0.83 -10.95 -4.16
CA LEU A 51 0.10 -9.77 -3.67
C LEU A 51 0.98 -8.82 -2.84
N GLY A 52 1.99 -9.32 -2.13
CA GLY A 52 3.00 -8.49 -1.48
C GLY A 52 3.94 -7.80 -2.48
N LEU A 53 4.33 -8.51 -3.55
CA LEU A 53 5.25 -7.99 -4.56
C LEU A 53 4.59 -7.01 -5.54
N ALA A 54 3.31 -7.17 -5.86
CA ALA A 54 2.62 -6.34 -6.85
C ALA A 54 2.57 -4.83 -6.49
N PRO A 55 2.21 -4.41 -5.26
CA PRO A 55 2.28 -3.00 -4.86
C PRO A 55 3.70 -2.43 -4.87
N ASN A 56 4.71 -3.26 -4.57
CA ASN A 56 6.12 -2.85 -4.67
C ASN A 56 6.53 -2.61 -6.12
N ALA A 57 6.14 -3.51 -7.04
CA ALA A 57 6.39 -3.32 -8.47
C ALA A 57 5.71 -2.04 -9.00
N LEU A 58 4.46 -1.79 -8.56
CA LEU A 58 3.75 -0.54 -8.87
C LEU A 58 4.48 0.68 -8.29
N GLY A 59 4.92 0.62 -7.03
CA GLY A 59 5.65 1.70 -6.38
C GLY A 59 6.98 2.03 -7.07
N VAL A 60 7.71 1.02 -7.56
CA VAL A 60 8.91 1.20 -8.38
C VAL A 60 8.57 1.82 -9.73
N LEU A 61 7.49 1.38 -10.38
CA LEU A 61 7.04 1.93 -11.66
C LEU A 61 6.67 3.42 -11.54
N LEU A 62 5.89 3.77 -10.51
CA LEU A 62 5.51 5.14 -10.20
C LEU A 62 6.74 6.00 -9.89
N TRP A 63 7.70 5.45 -9.14
CA TRP A 63 8.97 6.14 -8.86
C TRP A 63 9.80 6.41 -10.12
N ARG A 64 9.81 5.49 -11.10
CA ARG A 64 10.48 5.72 -12.39
C ARG A 64 9.78 6.82 -13.19
N ARG A 65 8.46 6.94 -13.07
CA ARG A 65 7.64 7.97 -13.73
C ARG A 65 7.48 9.27 -12.92
N ARG A 66 8.22 9.45 -11.82
CA ARG A 66 8.12 10.61 -10.90
C ARG A 66 8.36 11.98 -11.54
N HIS A 67 9.01 12.03 -12.71
CA HIS A 67 9.23 13.28 -13.45
C HIS A 67 7.96 13.78 -14.16
N GLY A 68 7.00 12.91 -14.47
CA GLY A 68 5.73 13.28 -15.09
C GLY A 68 4.53 13.27 -14.14
N LEU A 69 4.66 12.56 -13.01
CA LEU A 69 3.56 12.33 -12.07
C LEU A 69 3.67 13.22 -10.84
N ALA A 70 2.53 13.80 -10.45
CA ALA A 70 2.42 14.46 -9.15
C ALA A 70 2.48 13.40 -8.03
N PRO A 71 3.09 13.73 -6.88
CA PRO A 71 3.29 12.79 -5.77
C PRO A 71 1.97 12.34 -5.13
N TYR A 72 0.99 13.23 -4.99
CA TYR A 72 -0.31 12.92 -4.38
C TYR A 72 -1.09 11.79 -5.09
N PRO A 73 -1.38 11.87 -6.40
CA PRO A 73 -2.11 10.79 -7.08
C PRO A 73 -1.31 9.48 -7.10
N ALA A 74 0.02 9.53 -7.18
CA ALA A 74 0.86 8.34 -7.08
C ALA A 74 0.74 7.67 -5.71
N LEU A 75 0.72 8.45 -4.62
CA LEU A 75 0.52 7.96 -3.25
C LEU A 75 -0.85 7.29 -3.08
N GLN A 76 -1.91 7.90 -3.62
CA GLN A 76 -3.27 7.36 -3.57
C GLN A 76 -3.38 6.04 -4.34
N MET A 77 -2.76 5.95 -5.52
CA MET A 77 -2.70 4.69 -6.29
C MET A 77 -1.98 3.58 -5.52
N LEU A 78 -0.86 3.91 -4.87
CA LEU A 78 -0.10 2.94 -4.08
C LEU A 78 -0.89 2.44 -2.87
N LEU A 79 -1.53 3.35 -2.12
CA LEU A 79 -2.41 3.00 -1.00
C LEU A 79 -3.59 2.14 -1.43
N GLY A 80 -4.24 2.50 -2.56
CA GLY A 80 -5.32 1.71 -3.13
C GLY A 80 -4.87 0.30 -3.52
N ALA A 81 -3.70 0.16 -4.15
CA ALA A 81 -3.14 -1.14 -4.48
C ALA A 81 -2.84 -1.99 -3.24
N CYS A 82 -2.28 -1.38 -2.18
CA CYS A 82 -2.07 -2.07 -0.90
C CYS A 82 -3.38 -2.50 -0.24
N ALA A 83 -4.41 -1.64 -0.27
CA ALA A 83 -5.73 -1.96 0.28
C ALA A 83 -6.38 -3.15 -0.44
N VAL A 84 -6.32 -3.16 -1.77
CA VAL A 84 -6.82 -4.27 -2.59
C VAL A 84 -6.03 -5.55 -2.31
N ALA A 85 -4.70 -5.47 -2.25
CA ALA A 85 -3.86 -6.62 -1.93
C ALA A 85 -4.20 -7.21 -0.55
N ALA A 86 -4.32 -6.36 0.47
CA ALA A 86 -4.69 -6.77 1.82
C ALA A 86 -6.08 -7.43 1.86
N LEU A 87 -7.07 -6.83 1.18
CA LEU A 87 -8.42 -7.39 1.10
C LEU A 87 -8.43 -8.76 0.42
N VAL A 88 -7.76 -8.89 -0.74
CA VAL A 88 -7.67 -10.16 -1.47
C VAL A 88 -6.97 -11.22 -0.62
N THR A 89 -5.91 -10.86 0.11
CA THR A 89 -5.23 -11.78 1.03
C THR A 89 -6.19 -12.28 2.12
N LEU A 90 -6.95 -11.40 2.76
CA LEU A 90 -7.91 -11.81 3.80
C LEU A 90 -8.98 -12.75 3.23
N LEU A 91 -9.53 -12.44 2.05
CA LEU A 91 -10.52 -13.29 1.38
C LEU A 91 -9.93 -14.65 0.95
N ALA A 92 -8.69 -14.67 0.48
CA ALA A 92 -8.00 -15.89 0.07
C ALA A 92 -7.70 -16.78 1.27
N VAL A 93 -7.18 -16.22 2.37
CA VAL A 93 -6.95 -16.97 3.61
C VAL A 93 -8.27 -17.46 4.20
N ARG A 94 -9.36 -16.68 4.12
CA ARG A 94 -10.69 -17.13 4.54
C ARG A 94 -11.24 -18.31 3.74
N SER A 95 -11.02 -18.30 2.44
CA SER A 95 -11.63 -19.28 1.53
C SER A 95 -10.78 -20.55 1.38
N PHE A 96 -9.46 -20.43 1.51
CA PHE A 96 -8.50 -21.49 1.18
C PHE A 96 -7.46 -21.76 2.29
N GLY A 97 -7.58 -21.07 3.44
CA GLY A 97 -6.67 -21.22 4.56
C GLY A 97 -6.82 -22.57 5.27
N PRO A 98 -5.74 -23.13 5.81
CA PRO A 98 -5.80 -24.35 6.62
C PRO A 98 -6.36 -24.03 8.02
N GLY A 99 -7.47 -24.69 8.39
CA GLY A 99 -8.13 -24.54 9.70
C GLY A 99 -9.46 -23.76 9.65
N GLU A 100 -10.19 -23.71 10.77
CA GLU A 100 -11.36 -22.84 10.85
C GLU A 100 -10.91 -21.38 10.90
N PRO A 101 -11.39 -20.53 9.98
CA PRO A 101 -10.94 -19.15 9.90
C PRO A 101 -11.51 -18.34 11.07
N SER A 102 -10.76 -18.20 12.16
CA SER A 102 -11.03 -17.20 13.20
C SER A 102 -10.51 -15.83 12.74
N PHE A 103 -11.24 -15.19 11.84
CA PHE A 103 -11.06 -13.76 11.59
C PHE A 103 -11.70 -12.98 12.72
N ASP A 104 -10.88 -12.55 13.66
CA ASP A 104 -11.31 -11.59 14.67
C ASP A 104 -11.64 -10.26 13.97
N MET A 105 -12.75 -9.63 14.37
CA MET A 105 -13.14 -8.27 13.94
C MET A 105 -11.96 -7.27 13.85
N PRO A 106 -10.99 -7.27 14.78
CA PRO A 106 -9.74 -6.52 14.67
C PRO A 106 -8.98 -6.65 13.34
N SER A 107 -8.92 -7.85 12.75
CA SER A 107 -8.19 -8.09 11.49
C SER A 107 -8.85 -7.40 10.31
N VAL A 108 -10.18 -7.42 10.25
CA VAL A 108 -10.93 -6.70 9.20
C VAL A 108 -10.92 -5.20 9.46
N ALA A 109 -11.04 -4.78 10.71
CA ALA A 109 -10.96 -3.36 11.10
C ALA A 109 -9.62 -2.73 10.74
N SER A 110 -8.52 -3.51 10.75
CA SER A 110 -7.20 -3.03 10.33
C SER A 110 -7.17 -2.52 8.88
N LEU A 111 -8.04 -3.03 7.98
CA LEU A 111 -8.14 -2.52 6.61
C LEU A 111 -8.59 -1.07 6.54
N LEU A 112 -9.29 -0.57 7.56
CA LEU A 112 -9.75 0.83 7.61
C LEU A 112 -8.58 1.81 7.68
N ILE A 113 -7.37 1.36 8.03
CA ILE A 113 -6.19 2.22 8.02
C ILE A 113 -5.92 2.80 6.62
N TYR A 114 -6.15 2.03 5.54
CA TYR A 114 -5.90 2.48 4.18
C TYR A 114 -6.86 3.62 3.76
N PRO A 115 -8.20 3.48 3.80
CA PRO A 115 -9.10 4.57 3.45
C PRO A 115 -8.99 5.75 4.40
N LEU A 116 -8.66 5.53 5.68
CA LEU A 116 -8.46 6.61 6.65
C LEU A 116 -7.22 7.42 6.30
N LEU A 117 -6.10 6.78 5.96
CA LEU A 117 -4.90 7.45 5.47
C LEU A 117 -5.17 8.19 4.14
N MET A 118 -5.88 7.55 3.20
CA MET A 118 -6.27 8.18 1.94
C MET A 118 -7.09 9.46 2.18
N GLY A 119 -8.06 9.41 3.10
CA GLY A 119 -8.89 10.54 3.50
C GLY A 119 -8.08 11.65 4.17
N VAL A 120 -7.26 11.32 5.16
CA VAL A 120 -6.37 12.29 5.84
C VAL A 120 -5.45 12.98 4.82
N PHE A 121 -4.84 12.23 3.91
CA PHE A 121 -3.99 12.81 2.88
C PHE A 121 -4.76 13.66 1.88
N HIS A 122 -5.99 13.29 1.55
CA HIS A 122 -6.87 14.11 0.72
C HIS A 122 -7.19 15.45 1.38
N PHE A 123 -7.57 15.44 2.66
CA PHE A 123 -7.83 16.67 3.41
C PHE A 123 -6.59 17.55 3.53
N ARG A 124 -5.42 16.98 3.87
CA ARG A 124 -4.17 17.74 3.97
C ARG A 124 -3.75 18.39 2.65
N GLU A 125 -3.91 17.68 1.53
CA GLU A 125 -3.64 18.25 0.20
C GLU A 125 -4.61 19.39 -0.14
N ARG A 126 -5.88 19.26 0.23
CA ARG A 126 -6.91 20.28 -0.04
C ARG A 126 -6.70 21.55 0.81
N SER A 127 -6.39 21.40 2.10
CA SER A 127 -6.09 22.53 2.98
C SER A 127 -4.88 23.32 2.46
N ALA A 128 -3.81 22.63 2.09
CA ALA A 128 -2.60 23.26 1.58
C ALA A 128 -2.80 24.09 0.29
N ARG A 129 -3.74 23.68 -0.57
CA ARG A 129 -4.09 24.44 -1.78
C ARG A 129 -4.94 25.68 -1.48
N THR A 130 -5.70 25.64 -0.39
CA THR A 130 -6.54 26.76 0.04
C THR A 130 -5.68 27.85 0.67
N ASP A 131 -4.65 27.47 1.44
CA ASP A 131 -3.72 28.42 2.07
C ASP A 131 -2.75 29.09 1.07
N ALA A 132 -2.61 28.53 -0.13
CA ALA A 132 -1.70 29.01 -1.19
C ALA A 132 -2.38 29.85 -2.28
N ALA A 133 -3.71 30.01 -2.22
CA ALA A 133 -4.52 30.80 -3.16
C ALA A 133 -4.87 32.17 -2.58
#